data_AF-A0A7S2AKI4-F1
#
_entry.id   AF-A0A7S2AKI4-F1
#
_cell.length_a   1.000
_cell.length_b   1.000
_cell.length_c   1.000
_cell.angle_alpha   90.00
_cell.angle_beta   90.00
_cell.angle_gamma   90.00
#
_symmetry.space_group_name_H-M   'P 1'
#
loop_
_entity.id
_entity.type
_entity.pdbx_description
1 polymer ?
#
loop_
_entity_poly.entity_id
_entity_poly.type
_entity_poly.pdbx_seq_one_letter_code
_entity_poly.pdbx_strand_id
1 'polypeptide(L)'
;MDESPGLIVDKELGKIFNGNTLTVDRSSRKPRDTGLSKIVWAAAQMNPRNKGSTGLAAFRMREMDPETFRELLKRTLSISLTRDELREMVDYFDPDMNGYVTTSDFLSRFFKMGGIEKQAQDKWRVEKAKKMCQKEAVIERRRTKKRELLTQAITPQTKFTERDRESALNKLGQASLLYMRDRTRVPGFAEMKGFRVKSLQPLEFRDLLKKSLQLQLTNREIVALIDEIADDPHKDGSGLVDGATFMAFFLRLGRSMHNDEIAEAKLELRKKKLRQQISEMRIREDEAFQKEIQLLDWSQADLQSALQKLRDVAARYDRRALGPAQLEAFSANGMTPEVFARQLSRT
;
A
#
# COMPACT_ATOMS: atom_id res chain seq x y z
N MET A 1 66.55 49.22 2.79
CA MET A 1 65.80 48.04 2.35
C MET A 1 65.44 47.30 3.62
N ASP A 2 64.21 47.48 4.06
CA ASP A 2 63.73 47.14 5.40
C ASP A 2 62.82 45.91 5.23
N GLU A 3 63.39 44.72 5.32
CA GLU A 3 62.64 43.46 5.24
C GLU A 3 61.93 43.24 6.58
N SER A 4 60.70 43.72 6.65
CA SER A 4 59.79 43.40 7.76
C SER A 4 59.51 41.89 7.78
N PRO A 5 59.73 41.18 8.90
CA PRO A 5 59.43 39.76 9.03
C PRO A 5 57.91 39.55 9.15
N GLY A 6 57.24 39.57 7.99
CA GLY A 6 55.81 39.36 7.86
C GLY A 6 55.45 37.95 7.39
N LEU A 7 54.59 37.28 8.14
CA LEU A 7 53.64 36.26 7.66
C LEU A 7 54.20 34.93 7.08
N ILE A 8 55.08 34.23 7.79
CA ILE A 8 55.34 32.80 7.48
C ILE A 8 54.28 31.87 8.11
N VAL A 9 53.59 32.32 9.17
CA VAL A 9 52.65 31.48 9.96
C VAL A 9 51.34 31.15 9.20
N ASP A 10 50.94 31.95 8.21
CA ASP A 10 49.65 31.77 7.54
C ASP A 10 49.61 30.64 6.49
N LYS A 11 50.76 30.25 5.92
CA LYS A 11 50.83 29.16 4.94
C LYS A 11 50.76 27.76 5.59
N GLU A 12 51.22 27.63 6.84
CA GLU A 12 51.15 26.36 7.58
C GLU A 12 49.73 26.05 8.07
N LEU A 13 49.00 27.06 8.55
CA LEU A 13 47.59 26.91 8.89
C LEU A 13 46.77 26.43 7.68
N GLY A 14 47.02 27.00 6.49
CA GLY A 14 46.34 26.56 5.26
C GLY A 14 46.58 25.08 4.90
N LYS A 15 47.75 24.50 5.22
CA LYS A 15 48.05 23.09 4.97
C LYS A 15 47.39 22.15 5.98
N ILE A 16 47.27 22.57 7.25
CA ILE A 16 46.53 21.82 8.28
C ILE A 16 45.03 21.77 7.91
N PHE A 17 44.48 22.81 7.28
CA PHE A 17 43.05 22.89 6.96
C PHE A 17 42.64 22.37 5.56
N ASN A 18 43.57 22.09 4.64
CA ASN A 18 43.24 21.83 3.23
C ASN A 18 42.85 20.38 2.85
N GLY A 19 42.77 19.45 3.80
CA GLY A 19 42.34 18.09 3.52
C GLY A 19 41.52 17.51 4.66
N ASN A 20 40.19 17.44 4.49
CA ASN A 20 39.22 16.90 5.46
C ASN A 20 39.13 17.65 6.81
N THR A 21 38.18 18.60 6.86
CA THR A 21 37.39 19.01 8.05
C THR A 21 37.77 18.33 9.36
N LEU A 22 38.78 18.89 10.03
CA LEU A 22 39.41 18.25 11.19
C LEU A 22 38.50 18.18 12.43
N THR A 23 37.39 18.92 12.49
CA THR A 23 36.83 19.32 13.80
C THR A 23 35.39 18.89 14.09
N VAL A 24 34.55 18.63 13.09
CA VAL A 24 33.13 18.33 13.33
C VAL A 24 32.68 17.18 12.46
N ASP A 25 32.09 16.16 13.08
CA ASP A 25 31.33 15.17 12.34
C ASP A 25 30.03 15.81 11.86
N ARG A 26 30.01 16.14 10.56
CA ARG A 26 28.90 16.82 9.89
C ARG A 26 27.61 15.99 9.90
N SER A 27 27.70 14.68 10.14
CA SER A 27 26.52 13.81 10.26
C SER A 27 25.88 13.91 11.64
N SER A 28 26.68 13.89 12.72
CA SER A 28 26.21 13.91 14.11
C SER A 28 25.97 15.30 14.68
N ARG A 29 26.46 16.37 14.01
CA ARG A 29 26.44 17.77 14.51
C ARG A 29 27.19 17.96 15.84
N LYS A 30 28.02 17.00 16.23
CA LYS A 30 28.85 17.06 17.44
C LYS A 30 30.30 17.33 17.06
N PRO A 31 31.04 18.11 17.88
CA PRO A 31 32.48 18.18 17.75
C PRO A 31 33.08 16.80 17.94
N ARG A 32 34.21 16.51 17.29
CA ARG A 32 35.00 15.31 17.61
C ARG A 32 35.54 15.40 19.04
N ASP A 33 35.92 14.26 19.62
CA ASP A 33 36.48 14.15 20.98
C ASP A 33 37.92 14.65 21.09
N THR A 34 38.20 15.85 20.56
CA THR A 34 39.47 16.56 20.76
C THR A 34 39.19 17.96 21.28
N GLY A 35 40.11 18.51 22.06
CA GLY A 35 39.98 19.84 22.65
C GLY A 35 39.78 20.93 21.60
N LEU A 36 40.56 20.86 20.51
CA LEU A 36 40.53 21.84 19.43
C LEU A 36 39.19 21.81 18.69
N SER A 37 38.63 20.62 18.47
CA SER A 37 37.32 20.44 17.83
C SER A 37 36.20 21.10 18.62
N LYS A 38 36.21 20.95 19.96
CA LYS A 38 35.24 21.59 20.86
C LYS A 38 35.34 23.11 20.79
N ILE A 39 36.56 23.66 20.78
CA ILE A 39 36.81 25.10 20.67
C ILE A 39 36.35 25.64 19.31
N VAL A 40 36.73 25.00 18.21
CA VAL A 40 36.34 25.40 16.85
C VAL A 40 34.82 25.36 16.67
N TRP A 41 34.17 24.34 17.20
CA TRP A 41 32.71 24.24 17.18
C TRP A 41 32.06 25.37 17.99
N ALA A 42 32.53 25.64 19.21
CA ALA A 42 32.03 26.75 20.02
C ALA A 42 32.26 28.10 19.34
N ALA A 43 33.41 28.27 18.67
CA ALA A 43 33.74 29.46 17.90
C ALA A 43 32.80 29.67 16.72
N ALA A 44 32.48 28.62 15.98
CA ALA A 44 31.53 28.68 14.86
C ALA A 44 30.11 29.04 15.31
N GLN A 45 29.70 28.59 16.51
CA GLN A 45 28.40 28.94 17.11
C GLN A 45 28.38 30.35 17.71
N MET A 46 29.54 30.90 18.07
CA MET A 46 29.62 32.20 18.69
C MET A 46 29.46 33.30 17.64
N ASN A 47 28.30 33.94 17.63
CA ASN A 47 28.08 35.14 16.83
C ASN A 47 28.50 36.37 17.67
N PRO A 48 29.53 37.13 17.26
CA PRO A 48 29.97 38.35 17.95
C PRO A 48 28.85 39.40 18.12
N ARG A 49 27.80 39.32 17.30
CA ARG A 49 26.64 40.22 17.35
C ARG A 49 25.52 39.76 18.30
N ASN A 50 25.40 38.46 18.62
CA ASN A 50 24.26 37.94 19.40
C ASN A 50 24.61 37.60 20.85
N LYS A 51 25.84 37.18 21.15
CA LYS A 51 26.27 37.04 22.55
C LYS A 51 26.81 38.40 22.96
N GLY A 52 26.06 39.12 23.80
CA GLY A 52 26.48 40.42 24.32
C GLY A 52 27.91 40.37 24.88
N SER A 53 28.54 41.55 24.99
CA SER A 53 29.92 41.72 25.48
C SER A 53 30.22 41.06 26.83
N THR A 54 29.18 40.69 27.59
CA THR A 54 29.24 40.04 28.89
C THR A 54 29.89 38.65 28.86
N GLY A 55 29.71 37.86 27.80
CA GLY A 55 30.27 36.50 27.72
C GLY A 55 31.79 36.45 27.54
N LEU A 56 32.36 37.45 26.86
CA LEU A 56 33.80 37.55 26.58
C LEU A 56 34.54 38.44 27.58
N ALA A 57 33.82 39.14 28.46
CA ALA A 57 34.43 39.99 29.47
C ALA A 57 35.33 39.23 30.45
N ALA A 58 35.12 37.92 30.62
CA ALA A 58 35.98 37.07 31.43
C ALA A 58 37.37 36.82 30.81
N PHE A 59 37.49 37.00 29.49
CA PHE A 59 38.75 36.97 28.74
C PHE A 59 39.35 38.39 28.64
N ARG A 60 39.47 39.09 29.76
CA ARG A 60 40.14 40.42 29.82
C ARG A 60 41.49 40.38 30.54
N MET A 61 41.92 39.20 30.98
CA MET A 61 43.23 39.01 31.61
C MET A 61 44.32 39.11 30.56
N ARG A 62 45.52 39.58 30.92
CA ARG A 62 46.65 39.67 29.99
C ARG A 62 47.16 38.27 29.61
N GLU A 63 47.41 37.46 30.63
CA GLU A 63 47.92 36.09 30.55
C GLU A 63 47.08 35.19 31.46
N MET A 64 46.93 33.92 31.09
CA MET A 64 46.15 32.93 31.85
C MET A 64 47.00 31.67 32.02
N ASP A 65 47.07 31.16 33.25
CA ASP A 65 47.62 29.82 33.50
C ASP A 65 46.66 28.73 32.96
N PRO A 66 47.13 27.49 32.76
CA PRO A 66 46.32 26.41 32.19
C PRO A 66 45.02 26.11 32.93
N GLU A 67 45.00 26.17 34.27
CA GLU A 67 43.79 25.87 35.05
C GLU A 67 42.79 27.02 34.95
N THR A 68 43.26 28.27 35.02
CA THR A 68 42.40 29.44 34.75
C THR A 68 41.83 29.40 33.34
N PHE A 69 42.64 29.06 32.34
CA PHE A 69 42.18 28.92 30.95
C PHE A 69 41.09 27.85 30.81
N ARG A 70 41.28 26.69 31.44
CA ARG A 70 40.29 25.60 31.48
C ARG A 70 38.97 26.04 32.13
N GLU A 71 39.06 26.71 33.28
CA GLU A 71 37.87 27.19 34.01
C GLU A 71 37.09 28.22 33.18
N LEU A 72 37.81 29.14 32.53
CA LEU A 72 37.21 30.14 31.66
C LEU A 72 36.51 29.49 30.45
N LEU A 73 37.13 28.53 29.77
CA LEU A 73 36.51 27.79 28.67
C LEU A 73 35.24 27.05 29.12
N LYS A 74 35.28 26.43 30.31
CA LYS A 74 34.12 25.72 30.88
C LYS A 74 32.99 26.69 31.22
N ARG A 75 33.28 27.81 31.86
CA ARG A 75 32.28 28.76 32.34
C ARG A 75 31.66 29.60 31.20
N THR A 76 32.48 30.04 30.25
CA THR A 76 32.04 30.99 29.20
C THR A 76 31.56 30.31 27.93
N LEU A 77 32.19 29.19 27.54
CA LEU A 77 31.91 28.48 26.30
C LEU A 77 31.27 27.11 26.54
N SER A 78 31.09 26.71 27.81
CA SER A 78 30.55 25.39 28.18
C SER A 78 31.40 24.24 27.63
N ILE A 79 32.72 24.44 27.52
CA ILE A 79 33.67 23.43 27.03
C ILE A 79 34.36 22.76 28.21
N SER A 80 34.22 21.44 28.32
CA SER A 80 35.00 20.64 29.27
C SER A 80 36.17 19.97 28.55
N LEU A 81 37.38 20.32 28.97
CA LEU A 81 38.62 19.69 28.51
C LEU A 81 39.13 18.67 29.54
N THR A 82 39.64 17.55 29.04
CA THR A 82 40.49 16.62 29.80
C THR A 82 41.88 17.23 30.02
N ARG A 83 42.72 16.59 30.85
CA ARG A 83 44.09 17.10 31.10
C ARG A 83 44.95 17.07 29.84
N ASP A 84 44.83 16.01 29.04
CA ASP A 84 45.60 15.86 27.80
C ASP A 84 45.13 16.86 26.74
N GLU A 85 43.81 17.04 26.59
CA GLU A 85 43.26 18.07 25.70
C GLU A 85 43.67 19.48 26.14
N LEU A 86 43.71 19.76 27.44
CA LEU A 86 44.14 21.06 27.95
C LEU A 86 45.60 21.33 27.60
N ARG A 87 46.48 20.35 27.79
CA ARG A 87 47.90 20.45 27.44
C ARG A 87 48.07 20.75 25.95
N GLU A 88 47.39 20.00 25.09
CA GLU A 88 47.39 20.24 23.64
C GLU A 88 46.90 21.66 23.29
N MET A 89 45.90 22.18 24.01
CA MET A 89 45.38 23.52 23.74
C MET A 89 46.36 24.60 24.19
N VAL A 90 47.04 24.44 25.33
CA VAL A 90 48.07 25.38 25.78
C VAL A 90 49.21 25.41 24.77
N ASP A 91 49.73 24.24 24.37
CA ASP A 91 50.78 24.12 23.36
C ASP A 91 50.37 24.78 22.02
N TYR A 92 49.08 24.73 21.67
CA TYR A 92 48.55 25.35 20.45
C TYR A 92 48.38 26.88 20.55
N PHE A 93 48.01 27.42 21.72
CA PHE A 93 47.73 28.85 21.90
C PHE A 93 48.90 29.66 22.48
N ASP A 94 49.95 29.00 22.98
CA ASP A 94 51.18 29.60 23.49
C ASP A 94 52.36 29.36 22.51
N PRO A 95 52.51 30.19 21.46
CA PRO A 95 53.61 30.04 20.51
C PRO A 95 54.98 30.32 21.14
N ASP A 96 55.03 31.05 22.25
CA ASP A 96 56.26 31.46 22.92
C ASP A 96 56.75 30.41 23.94
N MET A 97 55.95 29.36 24.17
CA MET A 97 56.23 28.24 25.07
C MET A 97 56.55 28.69 26.51
N ASN A 98 55.95 29.79 26.97
CA ASN A 98 56.14 30.32 28.32
C ASN A 98 55.22 29.64 29.37
N GLY A 99 54.30 28.77 28.94
CA GLY A 99 53.35 28.05 29.76
C GLY A 99 52.05 28.81 30.04
N TYR A 100 51.86 30.00 29.46
CA TYR A 100 50.70 30.87 29.65
C TYR A 100 50.02 31.19 28.32
N VAL A 101 48.69 31.27 28.34
CA VAL A 101 47.92 31.63 27.15
C VAL A 101 47.58 33.12 27.19
N THR A 102 48.12 33.90 26.25
CA THR A 102 47.77 35.30 26.09
C THR A 102 46.35 35.43 25.51
N THR A 103 45.52 36.24 26.17
CA THR A 103 44.11 36.34 25.80
C THR A 103 43.88 36.92 24.40
N SER A 104 44.72 37.86 23.96
CA SER A 104 44.65 38.42 22.62
C SER A 104 44.88 37.36 21.53
N ASP A 105 45.85 36.46 21.75
CA ASP A 105 46.21 35.42 20.80
C ASP A 105 45.15 34.32 20.75
N PHE A 106 44.64 33.92 21.92
CA PHE A 106 43.49 33.01 22.00
C PHE A 106 42.30 33.57 21.24
N LEU A 107 41.84 34.79 21.55
CA LEU A 107 40.65 35.37 20.90
C LEU A 107 40.85 35.54 19.40
N SER A 108 42.02 36.01 18.95
CA SER A 108 42.34 36.18 17.53
C SER A 108 42.24 34.85 16.77
N ARG A 109 42.92 33.80 17.28
CA ARG A 109 42.87 32.46 16.68
C ARG A 109 41.47 31.85 16.78
N PHE A 110 40.78 32.03 17.91
CA PHE A 110 39.42 31.55 18.16
C PHE A 110 38.44 32.07 17.11
N PHE A 111 38.39 33.40 16.89
CA PHE A 111 37.50 34.00 15.90
C PHE A 111 37.87 33.62 14.46
N LYS A 112 39.17 33.55 14.15
CA LYS A 112 39.64 33.12 12.82
C LYS A 112 39.18 31.69 12.52
N MET A 113 39.38 30.76 13.46
CA MET A 113 38.92 29.37 13.32
C MET A 113 37.40 29.26 13.23
N GLY A 114 36.66 30.01 14.06
CA GLY A 114 35.20 30.06 14.02
C GLY A 114 34.66 30.57 12.69
N GLY A 115 35.31 31.58 12.10
CA GLY A 115 34.97 32.09 10.77
C GLY A 115 35.15 31.06 9.66
N ILE A 116 36.30 30.36 9.65
CA ILE A 116 36.61 29.31 8.68
C ILE A 116 35.59 28.16 8.78
N GLU A 117 35.32 27.67 9.99
CA GLU A 117 34.37 26.57 10.20
C GLU A 117 32.95 26.99 9.83
N LYS A 118 32.52 28.20 10.18
CA LYS A 118 31.20 28.72 9.79
C LYS A 118 31.06 28.79 8.27
N GLN A 119 32.06 29.31 7.56
CA GLN A 119 32.07 29.34 6.10
C GLN A 119 31.98 27.92 5.50
N ALA A 120 32.69 26.95 6.09
CA ALA A 120 32.63 25.55 5.69
C ALA A 120 31.23 24.94 5.92
N GLN A 121 30.58 25.25 7.05
CA GLN A 121 29.21 24.82 7.35
C GLN A 121 28.20 25.42 6.38
N ASP A 122 28.30 26.71 6.07
CA ASP A 122 27.41 27.38 5.13
C ASP A 122 27.58 26.83 3.71
N LYS A 123 28.81 26.63 3.25
CA LYS A 123 29.09 25.96 1.97
C LYS A 123 28.48 24.56 1.90
N TRP A 124 28.62 23.76 2.97
CA TRP A 124 28.02 22.43 3.05
C TRP A 124 26.48 22.48 3.03
N ARG A 125 25.85 23.43 3.73
CA ARG A 125 24.38 23.62 3.72
C ARG A 125 23.87 23.92 2.32
N VAL A 126 24.52 24.85 1.62
CA VAL A 126 24.18 25.23 0.25
C VAL A 126 24.34 24.03 -0.69
N GLU A 127 25.46 23.30 -0.60
CA GLU A 127 25.69 22.12 -1.44
C GLU A 127 24.68 21.00 -1.17
N LYS A 128 24.34 20.75 0.11
CA LYS A 128 23.31 19.78 0.48
C LYS A 128 21.93 20.17 -0.04
N ALA A 129 21.54 21.44 0.10
CA ALA A 129 20.29 21.96 -0.45
C ALA A 129 20.23 21.80 -1.97
N LYS A 130 21.33 22.13 -2.68
CA LYS A 130 21.46 21.93 -4.12
C LYS A 130 21.29 20.45 -4.52
N LYS A 131 21.94 19.52 -3.80
CA LYS A 131 21.79 18.08 -4.04
C LYS A 131 20.37 17.59 -3.79
N MET A 132 19.67 18.11 -2.78
CA MET A 132 18.27 17.76 -2.50
C MET A 132 17.34 18.26 -3.62
N CYS A 133 17.48 19.53 -4.02
CA CYS A 133 16.72 20.12 -5.12
C CYS A 133 16.95 19.37 -6.45
N GLN A 134 18.20 18.99 -6.75
CA GLN A 134 18.53 18.17 -7.93
C GLN A 134 17.87 16.78 -7.88
N LYS A 135 17.88 16.12 -6.72
CA LYS A 135 17.21 14.81 -6.55
C LYS A 135 15.71 14.93 -6.76
N GLU A 136 15.09 15.96 -6.21
CA GLU A 136 13.66 16.22 -6.36
C GLU A 136 13.29 16.50 -7.82
N ALA A 137 14.06 17.35 -8.51
CA ALA A 137 13.85 17.63 -9.93
C ALA A 137 13.99 16.37 -10.82
N VAL A 138 14.91 15.46 -10.48
CA VAL A 138 15.04 14.16 -11.19
C VAL A 138 13.82 13.27 -10.93
N ILE A 139 13.32 13.22 -9.70
CA ILE A 139 12.12 12.44 -9.35
C ILE A 139 10.90 13.01 -10.08
N GLU A 140 10.73 14.33 -10.08
CA GLU A 140 9.65 15.01 -10.77
C GLU A 140 9.70 14.77 -12.28
N ARG A 141 10.86 14.92 -12.93
CA ARG A 141 11.05 14.60 -14.35
C ARG A 141 10.73 13.13 -14.68
N ARG A 142 11.06 12.20 -13.78
CA ARG A 142 10.68 10.78 -13.96
C ARG A 142 9.17 10.59 -13.83
N ARG A 143 8.52 11.31 -12.91
CA ARG A 143 7.06 11.28 -12.73
C ARG A 143 6.34 11.89 -13.92
N THR A 144 6.79 13.03 -14.46
CA THR A 144 6.19 13.68 -15.63
C THR A 144 6.34 12.81 -16.87
N LYS A 145 7.55 12.32 -17.19
CA LYS A 145 7.75 11.39 -18.31
C LYS A 145 6.89 10.12 -18.20
N LYS A 146 6.79 9.55 -17.00
CA LYS A 146 5.92 8.39 -16.76
C LYS A 146 4.44 8.74 -16.99
N ARG A 147 3.99 9.92 -16.57
CA ARG A 147 2.63 10.40 -16.83
C ARG A 147 2.39 10.60 -18.33
N GLU A 148 3.31 11.24 -19.03
CA GLU A 148 3.22 11.45 -20.49
C GLU A 148 3.12 10.12 -21.25
N LEU A 149 3.97 9.14 -20.93
CA LEU A 149 3.91 7.80 -21.52
C LEU A 149 2.58 7.09 -21.22
N LEU A 150 2.05 7.26 -20.01
CA LEU A 150 0.74 6.70 -19.65
C LEU A 150 -0.41 7.39 -20.37
N THR A 151 -0.36 8.72 -20.52
CA THR A 151 -1.34 9.48 -21.31
C THR A 151 -1.32 9.03 -22.76
N GLN A 152 -0.13 8.86 -23.35
CA GLN A 152 0.02 8.34 -24.72
C GLN A 152 -0.48 6.90 -24.88
N ALA A 153 -0.43 6.08 -23.83
CA ALA A 153 -0.93 4.70 -23.87
C ALA A 153 -2.46 4.59 -23.73
N ILE A 154 -3.12 5.63 -23.20
CA ILE A 154 -4.57 5.70 -23.01
C ILE A 154 -5.14 6.69 -24.00
N THR A 155 -4.98 6.40 -25.29
CA THR A 155 -5.64 7.13 -26.36
C THR A 155 -7.05 6.57 -26.60
N PRO A 156 -8.04 7.40 -26.96
CA PRO A 156 -9.38 6.93 -27.35
C PRO A 156 -9.37 5.89 -28.49
N GLN A 157 -8.31 5.86 -29.30
CA GLN A 157 -8.12 4.94 -30.42
C GLN A 157 -7.65 3.53 -29.98
N THR A 158 -7.38 3.32 -28.70
CA THR A 158 -6.92 2.02 -28.21
C THR A 158 -8.04 1.00 -28.33
N LYS A 159 -7.86 0.02 -29.23
CA LYS A 159 -8.80 -1.09 -29.41
C LYS A 159 -8.92 -1.90 -28.10
N PHE A 160 -10.15 -2.11 -27.66
CA PHE A 160 -10.49 -2.99 -26.55
C PHE A 160 -11.36 -4.16 -27.05
N THR A 161 -11.40 -5.24 -26.30
CA THR A 161 -12.24 -6.41 -26.60
C THR A 161 -13.51 -6.39 -25.75
N GLU A 162 -14.54 -7.13 -26.14
CA GLU A 162 -15.78 -7.23 -25.33
C GLU A 162 -15.49 -7.76 -23.92
N ARG A 163 -14.50 -8.64 -23.78
CA ARG A 163 -14.04 -9.15 -22.48
C ARG A 163 -13.47 -8.04 -21.58
N ASP A 164 -12.78 -7.06 -22.15
CA ASP A 164 -12.27 -5.90 -21.42
C ASP A 164 -13.43 -5.03 -20.93
N ARG A 165 -14.47 -4.84 -21.76
CA ARG A 165 -15.69 -4.11 -21.41
C ARG A 165 -16.45 -4.79 -20.28
N GLU A 166 -16.75 -6.08 -20.41
CA GLU A 166 -17.44 -6.86 -19.37
C GLU A 166 -16.66 -6.85 -18.04
N SER A 167 -15.34 -7.02 -18.11
CA SER A 167 -14.47 -6.99 -16.93
C SER A 167 -14.48 -5.61 -16.25
N ALA A 168 -14.43 -4.53 -17.03
CA ALA A 168 -14.52 -3.16 -16.52
C ALA A 168 -15.86 -2.89 -15.81
N LEU A 169 -16.97 -3.28 -16.46
CA LEU A 169 -18.32 -3.10 -15.92
C LEU A 169 -18.58 -3.95 -14.69
N ASN A 170 -18.12 -5.20 -14.65
CA ASN A 170 -18.25 -6.05 -13.48
C ASN A 170 -17.48 -5.45 -12.27
N LYS A 171 -16.23 -5.03 -12.47
CA LYS A 171 -15.43 -4.38 -11.42
C LYS A 171 -16.07 -3.09 -10.94
N LEU A 172 -16.52 -2.22 -11.85
CA LEU A 172 -17.18 -0.97 -11.49
C LEU A 172 -18.52 -1.22 -10.78
N GLY A 173 -19.27 -2.21 -11.24
CA GLY A 173 -20.54 -2.60 -10.68
C GLY A 173 -20.41 -3.15 -9.26
N GLN A 174 -19.42 -4.01 -9.00
CA GLN A 174 -19.10 -4.47 -7.65
C GLN A 174 -18.75 -3.30 -6.71
N ALA A 175 -17.92 -2.36 -7.17
CA ALA A 175 -17.61 -1.15 -6.40
C ALA A 175 -18.85 -0.28 -6.13
N SER A 176 -19.76 -0.18 -7.11
CA SER A 176 -21.02 0.55 -6.95
C SER A 176 -21.99 -0.13 -5.98
N LEU A 177 -22.10 -1.45 -6.03
CA LEU A 177 -22.89 -2.22 -5.09
C LEU A 177 -22.34 -2.07 -3.66
N LEU A 178 -21.02 -2.15 -3.48
CA LEU A 178 -20.36 -1.90 -2.19
C LEU A 178 -20.64 -0.48 -1.69
N TYR A 179 -20.57 0.52 -2.57
CA TYR A 179 -20.91 1.90 -2.21
C TYR A 179 -22.35 2.05 -1.72
N MET A 180 -23.30 1.37 -2.37
CA MET A 180 -24.70 1.43 -2.01
C MET A 180 -24.99 0.75 -0.67
N ARG A 181 -24.34 -0.39 -0.41
CA ARG A 181 -24.51 -1.14 0.84
C ARG A 181 -23.96 -0.39 2.04
N ASP A 182 -22.80 0.24 1.88
CA ASP A 182 -22.10 0.86 3.00
C ASP A 182 -21.33 2.12 2.62
N ARG A 183 -22.04 3.25 2.64
CA ARG A 183 -21.46 4.58 2.35
C ARG A 183 -20.43 5.03 3.38
N THR A 184 -20.40 4.45 4.58
CA THR A 184 -19.57 4.94 5.69
C THR A 184 -18.32 4.09 5.91
N ARG A 185 -18.33 2.81 5.55
CA ARG A 185 -17.20 1.91 5.85
C ARG A 185 -16.13 1.77 4.78
N VAL A 186 -16.38 2.17 3.54
CA VAL A 186 -15.37 1.95 2.49
C VAL A 186 -14.36 3.12 2.46
N PRO A 187 -13.06 2.87 2.73
CA PRO A 187 -12.04 3.92 2.76
C PRO A 187 -11.84 4.53 1.38
N GLY A 188 -11.92 5.86 1.29
CA GLY A 188 -11.78 6.61 0.02
C GLY A 188 -13.05 7.31 -0.44
N PHE A 189 -14.22 7.04 0.16
CA PHE A 189 -15.48 7.67 -0.27
C PHE A 189 -15.59 9.19 -0.04
N ALA A 190 -14.83 9.75 0.91
CA ALA A 190 -14.68 11.20 1.05
C ALA A 190 -14.13 11.85 -0.23
N GLU A 191 -13.42 11.08 -1.06
CA GLU A 191 -12.78 11.53 -2.30
C GLU A 191 -13.69 11.48 -3.53
N MET A 192 -14.94 11.00 -3.43
CA MET A 192 -15.89 11.04 -4.55
C MET A 192 -16.21 12.48 -5.02
N LYS A 193 -15.84 13.50 -4.22
CA LYS A 193 -15.85 14.90 -4.64
C LYS A 193 -14.96 15.14 -5.87
N GLY A 194 -13.93 14.31 -6.10
CA GLY A 194 -13.07 14.36 -7.28
C GLY A 194 -13.81 14.12 -8.59
N PHE A 195 -14.95 13.42 -8.58
CA PHE A 195 -15.80 13.21 -9.75
C PHE A 195 -16.82 14.34 -9.97
N ARG A 196 -16.74 15.47 -9.27
CA ARG A 196 -17.61 16.64 -9.53
C ARG A 196 -17.04 17.60 -10.58
N VAL A 197 -15.97 17.20 -11.26
CA VAL A 197 -15.31 17.99 -12.31
C VAL A 197 -16.04 17.77 -13.63
N LYS A 198 -16.22 18.85 -14.40
CA LYS A 198 -16.96 18.86 -15.68
C LYS A 198 -16.32 18.01 -16.78
N SER A 199 -15.00 17.83 -16.74
CA SER A 199 -14.27 17.04 -17.73
C SER A 199 -13.03 16.47 -17.09
N LEU A 200 -12.86 15.15 -17.19
CA LEU A 200 -11.71 14.42 -16.70
C LEU A 200 -10.97 13.79 -17.87
N GLN A 201 -9.65 13.93 -17.89
CA GLN A 201 -8.80 13.20 -18.82
C GLN A 201 -8.82 11.70 -18.47
N PRO A 202 -8.65 10.78 -19.44
CA PRO A 202 -8.65 9.34 -19.19
C PRO A 202 -7.71 8.89 -18.06
N LEU A 203 -6.52 9.50 -17.99
CA LEU A 203 -5.53 9.21 -16.95
C LEU A 203 -5.97 9.70 -15.57
N GLU A 204 -6.58 10.89 -15.50
CA GLU A 204 -7.11 11.46 -14.25
C GLU A 204 -8.30 10.64 -13.75
N PHE A 205 -9.18 10.25 -14.68
CA PHE A 205 -10.32 9.38 -14.40
C PHE A 205 -9.86 8.03 -13.82
N ARG A 206 -8.86 7.38 -14.43
CA ARG A 206 -8.26 6.15 -13.90
C ARG A 206 -7.66 6.34 -12.51
N ASP A 207 -6.90 7.42 -12.31
CA ASP A 207 -6.27 7.70 -11.01
C ASP A 207 -7.32 7.98 -9.92
N LEU A 208 -8.45 8.63 -10.26
CA LEU A 208 -9.59 8.83 -9.35
C LEU A 208 -10.29 7.51 -9.04
N LEU A 209 -10.56 6.65 -10.03
CA LEU A 209 -11.15 5.31 -9.79
C LEU A 209 -10.26 4.48 -8.86
N LYS A 210 -8.93 4.54 -9.04
CA LYS A 210 -7.98 3.83 -8.18
C LYS A 210 -7.95 4.38 -6.76
N LYS A 211 -8.00 5.70 -6.57
CA LYS A 211 -7.92 6.32 -5.24
C LYS A 211 -9.24 6.21 -4.49
N SER A 212 -10.34 6.58 -5.13
CA SER A 212 -11.64 6.70 -4.49
C SER A 212 -12.39 5.37 -4.38
N LEU A 213 -12.22 4.48 -5.35
CA LEU A 213 -12.93 3.19 -5.40
C LEU A 213 -11.99 1.97 -5.25
N GLN A 214 -10.68 2.19 -5.11
CA GLN A 214 -9.67 1.12 -5.03
C GLN A 214 -9.68 0.17 -6.24
N LEU A 215 -10.19 0.65 -7.39
CA LEU A 215 -10.31 -0.16 -8.60
C LEU A 215 -9.00 -0.18 -9.39
N GLN A 216 -8.57 -1.39 -9.76
CA GLN A 216 -7.43 -1.61 -10.65
C GLN A 216 -7.94 -2.03 -12.03
N LEU A 217 -8.05 -1.05 -12.91
CA LEU A 217 -8.44 -1.25 -14.30
C LEU A 217 -7.22 -1.19 -15.23
N THR A 218 -7.21 -2.04 -16.24
CA THR A 218 -6.25 -1.97 -17.34
C THR A 218 -6.53 -0.76 -18.24
N ASN A 219 -5.57 -0.38 -19.07
CA ASN A 219 -5.78 0.74 -20.00
C ASN A 219 -6.93 0.46 -20.99
N ARG A 220 -7.13 -0.81 -21.40
CA ARG A 220 -8.23 -1.21 -22.29
C ARG A 220 -9.58 -1.17 -21.57
N GLU A 221 -9.63 -1.64 -20.33
CA GLU A 221 -10.83 -1.55 -19.47
C GLU A 221 -11.24 -0.09 -19.23
N ILE A 222 -10.28 0.83 -19.06
CA ILE A 222 -10.56 2.26 -18.92
C ILE A 222 -11.15 2.83 -20.21
N VAL A 223 -10.57 2.54 -21.37
CA VAL A 223 -11.07 3.03 -22.65
C VAL A 223 -12.48 2.49 -22.91
N ALA A 224 -12.71 1.19 -22.68
CA ALA A 224 -14.02 0.57 -22.78
C ALA A 224 -15.05 1.22 -21.84
N LEU A 225 -14.63 1.58 -20.64
CA LEU A 225 -15.50 2.23 -19.67
C LEU A 225 -15.83 3.68 -20.07
N ILE A 226 -14.87 4.41 -20.62
CA ILE A 226 -15.09 5.77 -21.14
C ILE A 226 -16.07 5.74 -22.31
N ASP A 227 -15.92 4.76 -23.20
CA ASP A 227 -16.83 4.52 -24.34
C ASP A 227 -18.26 4.24 -23.85
N GLU A 228 -18.43 3.45 -22.79
CA GLU A 228 -19.75 3.17 -22.20
C GLU A 228 -20.39 4.39 -21.50
N ILE A 229 -19.59 5.23 -20.86
CA ILE A 229 -20.08 6.40 -20.10
C ILE A 229 -20.44 7.56 -21.03
N ALA A 230 -19.81 7.66 -22.20
CA ALA A 230 -20.06 8.74 -23.14
C ALA A 230 -21.48 8.62 -23.72
N ASP A 231 -22.41 9.44 -23.20
CA ASP A 231 -23.83 9.47 -23.62
C ASP A 231 -24.04 9.80 -25.12
N ASP A 232 -23.01 10.30 -25.83
CA ASP A 232 -23.05 10.56 -27.27
C ASP A 232 -21.71 10.18 -27.92
N PRO A 233 -21.63 9.02 -28.60
CA PRO A 233 -20.40 8.56 -29.26
C PRO A 233 -19.95 9.46 -30.42
N HIS A 234 -20.80 10.38 -30.87
CA HIS A 234 -20.52 11.24 -32.03
C HIS A 234 -20.14 12.67 -31.67
N LYS A 235 -20.25 13.09 -30.41
CA LYS A 235 -20.19 14.53 -30.13
C LYS A 235 -18.80 15.14 -30.14
N ASP A 236 -17.76 14.43 -29.68
CA ASP A 236 -16.43 15.06 -29.58
C ASP A 236 -15.22 14.16 -29.82
N GLY A 237 -15.35 12.81 -29.78
CA GLY A 237 -14.21 11.88 -29.89
C GLY A 237 -13.06 12.16 -28.89
N SER A 238 -13.30 13.02 -27.89
CA SER A 238 -12.28 13.64 -27.05
C SER A 238 -11.79 12.69 -25.96
N GLY A 239 -12.55 11.63 -25.69
CA GLY A 239 -12.28 10.68 -24.61
C GLY A 239 -12.37 11.32 -23.21
N LEU A 240 -12.96 12.50 -23.10
CA LEU A 240 -13.15 13.16 -21.82
C LEU A 240 -14.40 12.62 -21.12
N VAL A 241 -14.29 12.40 -19.82
CA VAL A 241 -15.41 11.92 -19.00
C VAL A 241 -15.99 13.09 -18.22
N ASP A 242 -17.26 13.40 -18.40
CA ASP A 242 -17.97 14.27 -17.47
C ASP A 242 -18.22 13.54 -16.16
N GLY A 243 -17.77 14.14 -15.06
CA GLY A 243 -17.88 13.55 -13.75
C GLY A 243 -19.34 13.36 -13.30
N ALA A 244 -20.24 14.26 -13.69
CA ALA A 244 -21.67 14.12 -13.37
C ALA A 244 -22.31 12.95 -14.13
N THR A 245 -22.04 12.82 -15.44
CA THR A 245 -22.48 11.66 -16.24
C THR A 245 -21.94 10.35 -15.67
N PHE A 246 -20.65 10.28 -15.34
CA PHE A 246 -20.07 9.09 -14.70
C PHE A 246 -20.77 8.74 -13.38
N MET A 247 -21.02 9.72 -12.51
CA MET A 247 -21.68 9.46 -11.23
C MET A 247 -23.11 8.95 -11.41
N ALA A 248 -23.85 9.48 -12.40
CA ALA A 248 -25.17 8.99 -12.74
C ALA A 248 -25.13 7.55 -13.26
N PHE A 249 -24.19 7.24 -14.15
CA PHE A 249 -23.94 5.90 -14.67
C PHE A 249 -23.58 4.92 -13.54
N PHE A 250 -22.63 5.30 -12.68
CA PHE A 250 -22.17 4.50 -11.54
C PHE A 250 -23.33 4.13 -10.59
N LEU A 251 -24.16 5.11 -10.21
CA LEU A 251 -25.32 4.88 -9.34
C LEU A 251 -26.44 4.07 -10.02
N ARG A 252 -26.56 4.17 -11.35
CA ARG A 252 -27.50 3.35 -12.13
C ARG A 252 -27.03 1.89 -12.16
N LEU A 253 -25.75 1.67 -12.41
CA LEU A 253 -25.13 0.35 -12.44
C LEU A 253 -25.27 -0.38 -11.10
N GLY A 254 -25.00 0.30 -9.99
CA GLY A 254 -25.17 -0.26 -8.64
C GLY A 254 -26.62 -0.65 -8.34
N ARG A 255 -27.59 0.17 -8.77
CA ARG A 255 -29.02 -0.15 -8.64
C ARG A 255 -29.41 -1.36 -9.49
N SER A 256 -28.89 -1.48 -10.71
CA SER A 256 -29.14 -2.63 -11.58
C SER A 256 -28.62 -3.92 -10.93
N MET A 257 -27.35 -3.95 -10.53
CA MET A 257 -26.76 -5.13 -9.88
C MET A 257 -27.46 -5.50 -8.58
N HIS A 258 -27.86 -4.52 -7.78
CA HIS A 258 -28.61 -4.78 -6.56
C HIS A 258 -29.99 -5.40 -6.85
N ASN A 259 -30.68 -4.94 -7.89
CA ASN A 259 -31.95 -5.51 -8.32
C ASN A 259 -31.76 -6.95 -8.84
N ASP A 260 -30.68 -7.21 -9.57
CA ASP A 260 -30.34 -8.55 -10.07
C ASP A 260 -30.03 -9.51 -8.91
N GLU A 261 -29.25 -9.09 -7.90
CA GLU A 261 -29.01 -9.88 -6.67
C GLU A 261 -30.32 -10.22 -5.95
N ILE A 262 -31.25 -9.25 -5.84
CA ILE A 262 -32.56 -9.47 -5.22
C ILE A 262 -33.41 -10.44 -6.05
N ALA A 263 -33.39 -10.31 -7.38
CA ALA A 263 -34.14 -11.18 -8.28
C ALA A 263 -33.62 -12.63 -8.21
N GLU A 264 -32.30 -12.81 -8.21
CA GLU A 264 -31.66 -14.12 -8.07
C GLU A 264 -31.99 -14.75 -6.71
N ALA A 265 -31.88 -13.99 -5.61
CA ALA A 265 -32.24 -14.47 -4.27
C ALA A 265 -33.71 -14.91 -4.17
N LYS A 266 -34.63 -14.18 -4.82
CA LYS A 266 -36.05 -14.56 -4.90
C LYS A 266 -36.26 -15.84 -5.72
N LEU A 267 -35.54 -15.99 -6.83
CA LEU A 267 -35.59 -17.18 -7.67
C LEU A 267 -35.07 -18.42 -6.93
N GLU A 268 -33.95 -18.30 -6.22
CA GLU A 268 -33.40 -19.38 -5.39
C GLU A 268 -34.34 -19.75 -4.24
N LEU A 269 -34.96 -18.77 -3.58
CA LEU A 269 -35.98 -19.04 -2.56
C LEU A 269 -37.19 -19.80 -3.14
N ARG A 270 -37.64 -19.43 -4.35
CA ARG A 270 -38.73 -20.13 -5.05
C ARG A 270 -38.34 -21.57 -5.40
N LYS A 271 -37.13 -21.79 -5.92
CA LYS A 271 -36.59 -23.14 -6.19
C LYS A 271 -36.53 -23.98 -4.91
N LYS A 272 -36.06 -23.42 -3.80
CA LYS A 272 -35.99 -24.12 -2.51
C LYS A 272 -37.38 -24.54 -2.01
N LYS A 273 -38.37 -23.64 -2.08
CA LYS A 273 -39.77 -23.95 -1.72
C LYS A 273 -40.34 -25.05 -2.61
N LEU A 274 -40.10 -25.00 -3.92
CA LEU A 274 -40.57 -26.03 -4.84
C LEU A 274 -39.93 -27.40 -4.54
N ARG A 275 -38.62 -27.44 -4.23
CA ARG A 275 -37.94 -28.66 -3.80
C ARG A 275 -38.53 -29.23 -2.51
N GLN A 276 -38.83 -28.38 -1.53
CA GLN A 276 -39.49 -28.77 -0.28
C GLN A 276 -40.88 -29.35 -0.53
N GLN A 277 -41.68 -28.70 -1.38
CA GLN A 277 -43.00 -29.20 -1.77
C GLN A 277 -42.91 -30.55 -2.48
N ILE A 278 -41.95 -30.73 -3.40
CA ILE A 278 -41.74 -32.02 -4.08
C ILE A 278 -41.33 -33.10 -3.08
N SER A 279 -40.42 -32.80 -2.13
CA SER A 279 -40.03 -33.79 -1.11
C SER A 279 -41.17 -34.12 -0.16
N GLU A 280 -41.97 -33.14 0.25
CA GLU A 280 -43.15 -33.37 1.11
C GLU A 280 -44.23 -34.18 0.38
N MET A 281 -44.47 -33.92 -0.90
CA MET A 281 -45.39 -34.73 -1.70
C MET A 281 -44.91 -36.17 -1.83
N ARG A 282 -43.61 -36.39 -2.09
CA ARG A 282 -43.03 -37.74 -2.13
C ARG A 282 -43.18 -38.49 -0.81
N ILE A 283 -42.90 -37.83 0.32
CA ILE A 283 -43.09 -38.44 1.64
C ILE A 283 -44.56 -38.80 1.86
N ARG A 284 -45.50 -37.92 1.47
CA ARG A 284 -46.95 -38.22 1.58
C ARG A 284 -47.38 -39.36 0.67
N GLU A 285 -46.87 -39.42 -0.56
CA GLU A 285 -47.14 -40.52 -1.49
C GLU A 285 -46.60 -41.83 -0.93
N ASP A 286 -45.37 -41.83 -0.42
CA ASP A 286 -44.75 -42.99 0.23
C ASP A 286 -45.53 -43.43 1.48
N GLU A 287 -45.98 -42.49 2.32
CA GLU A 287 -46.81 -42.76 3.50
C GLU A 287 -48.20 -43.30 3.13
N ALA A 288 -48.84 -42.73 2.11
CA ALA A 288 -50.12 -43.20 1.60
C ALA A 288 -50.00 -44.61 1.03
N PHE A 289 -48.94 -44.85 0.25
CA PHE A 289 -48.62 -46.17 -0.29
C PHE A 289 -48.32 -47.19 0.81
N GLN A 290 -47.57 -46.81 1.85
CA GLN A 290 -47.34 -47.68 3.01
C GLN A 290 -48.63 -48.04 3.75
N LYS A 291 -49.55 -47.08 3.93
CA LYS A 291 -50.86 -47.33 4.54
C LYS A 291 -51.72 -48.25 3.67
N GLU A 292 -51.70 -48.07 2.35
CA GLU A 292 -52.40 -48.94 1.41
C GLU A 292 -51.85 -50.38 1.45
N ILE A 293 -50.53 -50.55 1.56
CA ILE A 293 -49.89 -51.86 1.76
C ILE A 293 -50.27 -52.47 3.12
N GLN A 294 -50.33 -51.67 4.19
CA GLN A 294 -50.70 -52.16 5.53
C GLN A 294 -52.18 -52.57 5.64
N LEU A 295 -53.04 -52.18 4.69
CA LEU A 295 -54.47 -52.55 4.65
C LEU A 295 -54.72 -53.91 3.98
N LEU A 296 -53.71 -54.57 3.43
CA LEU A 296 -53.80 -55.94 2.94
C LEU A 296 -53.41 -56.89 4.07
N ASP A 297 -54.36 -57.18 4.97
CA ASP A 297 -54.29 -58.30 5.90
C ASP A 297 -54.20 -59.61 5.08
N TRP A 298 -52.99 -60.02 4.75
CA TRP A 298 -52.78 -61.28 4.05
C TRP A 298 -52.91 -62.44 5.04
N SER A 299 -53.67 -63.45 4.65
CA SER A 299 -53.79 -64.67 5.44
C SER A 299 -52.64 -65.63 5.12
N GLN A 300 -52.38 -66.56 6.02
CA GLN A 300 -51.41 -67.64 5.75
C GLN A 300 -51.76 -68.43 4.48
N ALA A 301 -53.04 -68.49 4.10
CA ALA A 301 -53.50 -69.13 2.86
C ALA A 301 -53.06 -68.35 1.61
N ASP A 302 -53.05 -67.02 1.66
CA ASP A 302 -52.59 -66.16 0.55
C ASP A 302 -51.09 -66.31 0.32
N LEU A 303 -50.30 -66.44 1.40
CA LEU A 303 -48.87 -66.75 1.31
C LEU A 303 -48.65 -68.12 0.66
N GLN A 304 -49.38 -69.15 1.10
CA GLN A 304 -49.28 -70.48 0.50
C GLN A 304 -49.67 -70.47 -0.98
N SER A 305 -50.73 -69.74 -1.33
CA SER A 305 -51.18 -69.55 -2.72
C SER A 305 -50.12 -68.84 -3.57
N ALA A 306 -49.50 -67.78 -3.04
CA ALA A 306 -48.42 -67.05 -3.71
C ALA A 306 -47.17 -67.94 -3.92
N LEU A 307 -46.77 -68.69 -2.89
CA LEU A 307 -45.66 -69.65 -2.99
C LEU A 307 -45.96 -70.76 -3.98
N GLN A 308 -47.20 -71.25 -4.04
CA GLN A 308 -47.59 -72.28 -5.01
C GLN A 308 -47.52 -71.75 -6.45
N LYS A 309 -48.03 -70.54 -6.71
CA LYS A 309 -47.90 -69.89 -8.02
C LYS A 309 -46.44 -69.70 -8.43
N LEU A 310 -45.57 -69.29 -7.49
CA LEU A 310 -44.13 -69.19 -7.73
C LEU A 310 -43.50 -70.55 -8.07
N ARG A 311 -43.89 -71.62 -7.37
CA ARG A 311 -43.43 -72.99 -7.68
C ARG A 311 -43.88 -73.43 -9.07
N ASP A 312 -45.12 -73.14 -9.45
CA ASP A 312 -45.67 -73.52 -10.75
C ASP A 312 -44.96 -72.78 -11.90
N VAL A 313 -44.69 -71.48 -11.74
CA VAL A 313 -43.89 -70.70 -12.70
C VAL A 313 -42.45 -71.21 -12.76
N ALA A 314 -41.82 -71.48 -11.61
CA ALA A 314 -40.48 -72.04 -11.54
C ALA A 314 -40.37 -73.43 -12.19
N ALA A 315 -41.40 -74.27 -12.08
CA ALA A 315 -41.45 -75.58 -12.74
C ALA A 315 -41.57 -75.50 -14.26
N ARG A 316 -42.22 -74.43 -14.77
CA ARG A 316 -42.36 -74.15 -16.21
C ARG A 316 -41.21 -73.34 -16.79
N TYR A 317 -40.34 -72.80 -15.94
CA TYR A 317 -39.21 -71.99 -16.35
C TYR A 317 -38.19 -72.85 -17.12
N ASP A 318 -38.17 -72.69 -18.44
CA ASP A 318 -37.16 -73.29 -19.30
C ASP A 318 -36.06 -72.27 -19.61
N ARG A 319 -34.89 -72.49 -19.03
CA ARG A 319 -33.68 -71.66 -19.20
C ARG A 319 -33.22 -71.57 -20.66
N ARG A 320 -33.66 -72.49 -21.54
CA ARG A 320 -33.33 -72.47 -22.97
C ARG A 320 -34.33 -71.68 -23.81
N ALA A 321 -35.56 -71.51 -23.34
CA ALA A 321 -36.62 -70.79 -24.05
C ALA A 321 -36.65 -69.29 -23.73
N LEU A 322 -36.36 -68.92 -22.48
CA LEU A 322 -36.34 -67.53 -22.00
C LEU A 322 -34.88 -67.11 -21.79
N GLY A 323 -34.37 -66.20 -22.64
CA GLY A 323 -32.96 -65.78 -22.61
C GLY A 323 -32.53 -65.13 -21.29
N PRO A 324 -31.21 -65.02 -21.02
CA PRO A 324 -30.66 -64.55 -19.74
C PRO A 324 -31.09 -63.13 -19.33
N ALA A 325 -31.54 -62.30 -20.28
CA ALA A 325 -31.98 -60.94 -20.04
C ALA A 325 -33.25 -60.83 -19.17
N GLN A 326 -34.07 -61.87 -19.07
CA GLN A 326 -35.32 -61.79 -18.29
C GLN A 326 -35.12 -61.91 -16.78
N LEU A 327 -34.05 -62.58 -16.33
CA LEU A 327 -33.72 -62.66 -14.90
C LEU A 327 -32.94 -61.44 -14.39
N GLU A 328 -32.33 -60.66 -15.29
CA GLU A 328 -31.60 -59.43 -14.95
C GLU A 328 -32.54 -58.35 -14.36
N ALA A 329 -33.84 -58.44 -14.68
CA ALA A 329 -34.86 -57.57 -14.09
C ALA A 329 -35.06 -57.79 -12.57
N PHE A 330 -34.60 -58.93 -12.02
CA PHE A 330 -34.69 -59.26 -10.60
C PHE A 330 -33.35 -59.08 -9.85
N SER A 331 -32.25 -58.70 -10.53
CA SER A 331 -30.93 -58.54 -9.90
C SER A 331 -30.70 -57.17 -9.25
N ALA A 332 -31.70 -56.30 -9.15
CA ALA A 332 -31.57 -55.03 -8.45
C ALA A 332 -31.44 -55.25 -6.92
N ASN A 333 -30.58 -54.47 -6.24
CA ASN A 333 -30.31 -54.52 -4.79
C ASN A 333 -31.50 -54.06 -3.90
N GLY A 334 -32.72 -54.19 -4.38
CA GLY A 334 -33.94 -53.76 -3.74
C GLY A 334 -34.98 -53.41 -4.79
N MET A 335 -36.18 -53.95 -4.67
CA MET A 335 -37.31 -53.63 -5.53
C MET A 335 -38.55 -53.40 -4.67
N THR A 336 -39.39 -52.44 -5.08
CA THR A 336 -40.66 -52.24 -4.40
C THR A 336 -41.59 -53.43 -4.70
N PRO A 337 -42.50 -53.81 -3.78
CA PRO A 337 -43.43 -54.91 -4.00
C PRO A 337 -44.21 -54.82 -5.33
N GLU A 338 -44.53 -53.61 -5.77
CA GLU A 338 -45.20 -53.36 -7.04
C GLU A 338 -44.32 -53.70 -8.25
N VAL A 339 -43.05 -53.30 -8.22
CA VAL A 339 -42.09 -53.66 -9.27
C VAL A 339 -41.89 -55.18 -9.28
N PHE A 340 -41.85 -55.84 -8.12
CA PHE A 340 -41.77 -57.30 -8.04
C PHE A 340 -42.99 -57.99 -8.64
N ALA A 341 -44.19 -57.54 -8.30
CA ALA A 341 -45.44 -58.08 -8.86
C ALA A 341 -45.53 -57.88 -10.38
N ARG A 342 -45.14 -56.71 -10.90
CA ARG A 342 -45.12 -56.45 -12.36
C ARG A 342 -44.06 -57.26 -13.10
N GLN A 343 -42.92 -57.55 -12.48
CA GLN A 343 -41.91 -58.43 -13.10
C GLN A 343 -42.39 -59.88 -13.10
N LEU A 344 -43.02 -60.34 -12.01
CA LEU A 344 -43.61 -61.68 -11.92
C LEU A 344 -44.75 -61.93 -12.90
N SER A 345 -45.52 -60.91 -13.30
CA SER A 345 -46.61 -61.07 -14.28
C SER A 345 -46.11 -61.09 -15.73
N ARG A 346 -44.87 -60.68 -15.97
CA ARG A 346 -44.24 -60.68 -17.30
C ARG A 346 -43.46 -61.96 -17.61
N THR A 347 -43.03 -62.68 -16.56
CA THR A 347 -42.39 -64.00 -16.62
C THR A 347 -43.44 -65.10 -16.63
#